data_AF-A0A2G8SM03-F1
#
_entry.id   AF-A0A2G8SM03-F1
#
_cell.length_a   1.000
_cell.length_b   1.000
_cell.length_c   1.000
_cell.angle_alpha   90.00
_cell.angle_beta   90.00
_cell.angle_gamma   90.00
#
_symmetry.space_group_name_H-M   'P 1'
#
loop_
_entity.id
_entity.type
_entity.pdbx_description
1 polymer ?
#
loop_
_entity_poly.entity_id
_entity_poly.type
_entity_poly.pdbx_seq_one_letter_code
_entity_poly.pdbx_strand_id
1 'polypeptide(L)'
;MSVTDRKSALRYLKAVADVIPVEGGFFSFRGPRVERSWQVSAEVKLTVIRRSYSQAEPTNISYQIDLGSLMPPPAEDETTKDYLTVYVLRPKDDIVANRVAYQRCLDDLIANEASFSSQKPA
;
A
#
# COMPACT_ATOMS: atom_id res chain seq x y z
N MET A 1 4.79 -6.51 -18.39
CA MET A 1 4.41 -5.15 -17.98
C MET A 1 5.66 -4.29 -17.89
N SER A 2 5.61 -3.03 -18.34
CA SER A 2 6.76 -2.11 -18.23
C SER A 2 6.84 -1.49 -16.83
N VAL A 3 8.05 -1.14 -16.37
CA VAL A 3 8.22 -0.43 -15.10
C VAL A 3 7.51 0.93 -15.10
N THR A 4 7.34 1.53 -16.28
CA THR A 4 6.62 2.79 -16.49
C THR A 4 5.17 2.72 -16.02
N ASP A 5 4.48 1.61 -16.30
CA ASP A 5 3.07 1.43 -15.94
C ASP A 5 2.91 1.33 -14.41
N ARG A 6 3.85 0.64 -13.72
CA ARG A 6 3.85 0.51 -12.25
C ARG A 6 4.08 1.86 -11.60
N LYS A 7 5.09 2.59 -12.06
CA LYS A 7 5.40 3.94 -11.57
C LYS A 7 4.22 4.89 -11.78
N SER A 8 3.49 4.76 -12.88
CA SER A 8 2.30 5.57 -13.15
C SER A 8 1.16 5.27 -12.17
N ALA A 9 0.90 4.00 -11.86
CA ALA A 9 -0.10 3.61 -10.86
C ALA A 9 0.27 4.08 -9.45
N LEU A 10 1.54 3.99 -9.06
CA LEU A 10 2.02 4.49 -7.77
C LEU A 10 1.93 6.03 -7.65
N ARG A 11 2.25 6.75 -8.73
CA ARG A 11 2.04 8.21 -8.80
C ARG A 11 0.57 8.57 -8.68
N TYR A 12 -0.32 7.79 -9.30
CA TYR A 12 -1.76 7.96 -9.14
C TYR A 12 -2.19 7.77 -7.69
N LEU A 13 -1.74 6.72 -7.01
CA LEU A 13 -2.01 6.50 -5.59
C LEU A 13 -1.50 7.63 -4.70
N LYS A 14 -0.29 8.15 -5.00
CA LYS A 14 0.27 9.31 -4.30
C LYS A 14 -0.60 10.55 -4.46
N ALA A 15 -1.07 10.84 -5.67
CA ALA A 15 -1.96 11.97 -5.94
C ALA A 15 -3.32 11.78 -5.23
N VAL A 16 -3.83 10.55 -5.21
CA VAL A 16 -5.11 10.24 -4.56
C VAL A 16 -5.00 10.30 -3.03
N ALA A 17 -3.82 10.08 -2.44
CA ALA A 17 -3.59 10.15 -1.00
C ALA A 17 -3.98 11.49 -0.35
N ASP A 18 -3.89 12.60 -1.09
CA ASP A 18 -4.26 13.93 -0.61
C ASP A 18 -5.78 14.16 -0.59
N VAL A 19 -6.51 13.50 -1.50
CA VAL A 19 -7.96 13.63 -1.65
C VAL A 19 -8.76 12.55 -0.94
N ILE A 20 -8.12 11.44 -0.52
CA ILE A 20 -8.79 10.42 0.28
C ILE A 20 -9.25 11.05 1.61
N PRO A 21 -10.56 11.01 1.91
CA PRO A 21 -11.08 11.60 3.13
C PRO A 21 -10.53 10.86 4.36
N VAL A 22 -9.95 11.65 5.26
CA VAL A 22 -9.39 11.19 6.54
C VAL A 22 -10.46 10.52 7.41
N GLU A 23 -11.68 11.05 7.36
CA GLU A 23 -12.85 10.53 8.08
C GLU A 23 -13.21 9.09 7.66
N GLY A 24 -12.82 8.67 6.44
CA GLY A 24 -12.95 7.29 5.97
C GLY A 24 -12.01 6.29 6.66
N GLY A 25 -11.08 6.76 7.50
CA GLY A 25 -10.17 5.93 8.29
C GLY A 25 -9.00 5.33 7.51
N PHE A 26 -8.72 5.82 6.30
CA PHE A 26 -7.65 5.30 5.46
C PHE A 26 -6.26 5.40 6.12
N PHE A 27 -5.97 6.54 6.77
CA PHE A 27 -4.75 6.73 7.57
C PHE A 27 -4.99 6.49 9.08
N SER A 28 -6.20 6.05 9.44
CA SER A 28 -6.64 5.91 10.84
C SER A 28 -7.25 4.53 11.09
N PHE A 29 -6.41 3.59 11.52
CA PHE A 29 -6.83 2.28 12.00
C PHE A 29 -6.90 2.28 13.52
N ARG A 30 -8.12 2.33 14.06
CA ARG A 30 -8.39 2.07 15.48
C ARG A 30 -8.93 0.63 15.63
N GLY A 31 -8.52 -0.07 16.68
CA GLY A 31 -9.01 -1.42 17.00
C GLY A 31 -8.21 -2.60 16.39
N PRO A 32 -8.53 -3.85 16.80
CA PRO A 32 -7.80 -5.05 16.37
C PRO A 32 -7.89 -5.27 14.85
N ARG A 33 -6.86 -5.91 14.28
CA ARG A 33 -6.59 -6.14 12.84
C ARG A 33 -7.81 -5.97 11.94
N VAL A 34 -7.91 -4.78 11.33
CA VAL A 34 -8.92 -4.46 10.33
C VAL A 34 -8.26 -4.51 8.97
N GLU A 35 -8.85 -5.28 8.06
CA GLU A 35 -8.60 -5.17 6.63
C GLU A 35 -9.62 -4.19 6.03
N ARG A 36 -9.14 -3.24 5.22
CA ARG A 36 -10.00 -2.32 4.48
C ARG A 36 -9.56 -2.27 3.04
N SER A 37 -10.52 -2.35 2.12
CA SER A 37 -10.26 -2.30 0.68
C SER A 37 -10.88 -1.05 0.08
N TRP A 38 -10.14 -0.37 -0.79
CA TRP A 38 -10.61 0.75 -1.59
C TRP A 38 -10.34 0.49 -3.06
N GLN A 39 -11.37 0.61 -3.89
CA GLN A 39 -11.20 0.64 -5.33
C GLN A 39 -10.81 2.07 -5.73
N VAL A 40 -9.58 2.25 -6.22
CA VAL A 40 -9.03 3.57 -6.56
C VAL A 40 -9.30 3.89 -8.03
N SER A 41 -9.21 2.90 -8.91
CA SER A 41 -9.61 2.98 -10.32
C SER A 41 -10.20 1.64 -10.77
N ALA A 42 -10.61 1.50 -12.03
CA ALA A 42 -11.07 0.21 -12.56
C ALA A 42 -10.03 -0.93 -12.39
N GLU A 43 -8.74 -0.57 -12.38
CA GLU A 43 -7.64 -1.53 -12.38
C GLU A 43 -6.89 -1.57 -11.05
N VAL A 44 -6.92 -0.49 -10.26
CA VAL A 44 -6.14 -0.38 -9.02
C VAL A 44 -7.05 -0.52 -7.80
N LYS A 45 -6.77 -1.53 -6.98
CA LYS A 45 -7.39 -1.77 -5.68
C LYS A 45 -6.34 -1.67 -4.58
N LEU A 46 -6.65 -0.92 -3.53
CA LEU A 46 -5.79 -0.76 -2.37
C LEU A 46 -6.39 -1.47 -1.16
N THR A 47 -5.70 -2.47 -0.65
CA THR A 47 -6.07 -3.20 0.55
C THR A 47 -5.13 -2.83 1.69
N VAL A 48 -5.64 -2.24 2.74
CA VAL A 48 -4.86 -1.86 3.91
C VAL A 48 -5.09 -2.86 5.03
N ILE A 49 -4.00 -3.41 5.55
CA ILE A 49 -4.00 -4.40 6.62
C ILE A 49 -3.18 -3.86 7.78
N ARG A 50 -3.81 -3.58 8.90
CA ARG A 50 -3.07 -3.30 10.14
C ARG A 50 -2.46 -4.61 10.68
N ARG A 51 -1.15 -4.79 10.52
CA ARG A 51 -0.41 -5.91 11.15
C ARG A 51 0.33 -5.42 12.39
N SER A 52 -0.25 -5.60 13.57
CA SER A 52 0.51 -5.46 14.82
C SER A 52 1.25 -6.76 15.12
N TYR A 53 2.51 -6.86 14.71
CA TYR A 53 3.36 -8.00 15.11
C TYR A 53 3.90 -7.87 16.55
N SER A 54 3.86 -6.67 17.14
CA SER A 54 4.32 -6.41 18.50
C SER A 54 3.25 -5.71 19.33
N GLN A 55 3.33 -5.91 20.65
CA GLN A 55 2.65 -5.04 21.62
C GLN A 55 3.39 -3.72 21.85
N ALA A 56 4.50 -3.47 21.12
CA ALA A 56 5.30 -2.26 21.25
C ALA A 56 4.71 -1.13 20.39
N GLU A 57 4.61 0.06 20.96
CA GLU A 57 4.26 1.28 20.23
C GLU A 57 5.53 1.91 19.62
N PRO A 58 5.49 2.40 18.36
CA PRO A 58 4.34 2.51 17.45
C PRO A 58 4.08 1.25 16.61
N THR A 59 2.81 1.04 16.25
CA THR A 59 2.39 -0.11 15.42
C THR A 59 2.77 0.09 13.95
N ASN A 60 3.19 -0.97 13.26
CA ASN A 60 3.35 -0.94 11.81
C ASN A 60 1.99 -1.19 11.11
N ILE A 61 1.74 -0.46 10.02
CA ILE A 61 0.61 -0.72 9.10
C ILE A 61 1.21 -1.22 7.78
N SER A 62 0.67 -2.31 7.25
CA SER A 62 1.01 -2.81 5.91
C SER A 62 -0.09 -2.45 4.92
N TYR A 63 0.25 -1.81 3.82
CA TYR A 63 -0.65 -1.53 2.70
C TYR A 63 -0.31 -2.51 1.58
N GLN A 64 -1.26 -3.35 1.20
CA GLN A 64 -1.16 -4.21 0.03
C GLN A 64 -1.86 -3.53 -1.14
N ILE A 65 -1.10 -3.25 -2.19
CA ILE A 65 -1.56 -2.56 -3.39
C ILE A 65 -1.72 -3.62 -4.49
N ASP A 66 -2.96 -3.86 -4.89
CA ASP A 66 -3.32 -4.68 -6.04
C ASP A 66 -3.46 -3.75 -7.26
N LEU A 67 -2.51 -3.83 -8.19
CA LEU A 67 -2.59 -3.05 -9.44
C LEU A 67 -3.46 -3.74 -10.51
N GLY A 68 -4.14 -4.84 -10.18
CA GLY A 68 -5.09 -5.53 -11.04
C GLY A 68 -4.48 -6.00 -12.35
N SER A 69 -5.12 -5.64 -13.47
CA SER A 69 -4.67 -5.92 -14.85
C SER A 69 -3.30 -5.31 -15.17
N LEU A 70 -2.84 -4.35 -14.37
CA LEU A 70 -1.52 -3.79 -14.54
C LEU A 70 -0.45 -4.80 -14.10
N MET A 71 -0.67 -5.64 -13.08
CA MET A 71 0.28 -6.70 -12.76
C MET A 71 0.22 -7.84 -13.79
N PRO A 72 1.35 -8.46 -14.15
CA PRO A 72 1.30 -9.69 -14.92
C PRO A 72 0.40 -10.70 -14.19
N PRO A 73 -0.40 -11.49 -14.93
CA PRO A 73 -1.13 -12.58 -14.31
C PRO A 73 -0.14 -13.49 -13.59
N PRO A 74 -0.55 -14.12 -12.48
CA PRO A 74 0.30 -15.10 -11.81
C PRO A 74 0.78 -16.13 -12.85
N ALA A 75 2.03 -16.58 -12.75
CA ALA A 75 2.49 -17.70 -13.56
C ALA A 75 1.53 -18.89 -13.34
N GLU A 76 1.37 -19.79 -14.31
CA GLU A 76 0.34 -20.85 -14.29
C GLU A 76 0.39 -21.77 -13.05
N ASP A 77 1.48 -21.72 -12.28
CA ASP A 77 1.70 -22.46 -11.03
C ASP A 77 1.63 -21.60 -9.75
N GLU A 78 1.46 -20.28 -9.86
CA GLU A 78 1.46 -19.33 -8.75
C GLU A 78 -0.01 -18.93 -8.44
N THR A 79 -0.57 -19.42 -7.34
CA THR A 79 -1.94 -19.05 -6.90
C THR A 79 -2.01 -17.67 -6.25
N THR A 80 -0.87 -17.01 -6.07
CA THR A 80 -0.74 -15.70 -5.44
C THR A 80 -0.77 -14.60 -6.50
N LYS A 81 -1.86 -13.82 -6.51
CA LYS A 81 -1.88 -12.50 -7.15
C LYS A 81 -0.69 -11.70 -6.64
N ASP A 82 0.04 -11.04 -7.53
CA ASP A 82 1.23 -10.26 -7.16
C ASP A 82 0.77 -8.91 -6.58
N TYR A 83 1.09 -8.63 -5.31
CA TYR A 83 0.71 -7.40 -4.61
C TYR A 83 1.96 -6.63 -4.20
N LEU A 84 1.95 -5.31 -4.34
CA LEU A 84 2.99 -4.48 -3.72
C LEU A 84 2.63 -4.27 -2.24
N THR A 85 3.46 -4.74 -1.33
CA THR A 85 3.32 -4.54 0.12
C THR A 85 4.20 -3.38 0.59
N VAL A 86 3.56 -2.31 1.05
CA VAL A 86 4.21 -1.14 1.65
C VAL A 86 4.08 -1.21 3.16
N TYR A 87 5.19 -1.05 3.87
CA TYR A 87 5.21 -0.96 5.33
C TYR A 87 5.33 0.50 5.75
N VAL A 88 4.33 1.00 6.45
CA VAL A 88 4.31 2.37 6.97
C VAL A 88 4.33 2.29 8.49
N LEU A 89 5.34 2.93 9.09
CA LEU A 89 5.37 3.16 10.52
C LEU A 89 4.24 4.13 10.87
N ARG A 90 3.35 3.75 11.79
CA ARG A 90 2.23 4.61 12.19
C ARG A 90 2.65 5.57 13.30
N PRO A 91 2.91 6.87 13.04
CA PRO A 91 2.90 7.86 14.11
C PRO A 91 1.55 7.84 14.83
N LYS A 92 1.61 7.73 16.16
CA LYS A 92 0.42 7.55 17.00
C LYS A 92 -0.50 8.77 16.87
N ASP A 93 -1.75 8.51 16.49
CA ASP A 93 -2.88 9.45 16.42
C ASP A 93 -2.68 10.74 15.60
N ASP A 94 -1.59 10.84 14.82
CA ASP A 94 -1.35 11.92 13.88
C ASP A 94 -1.60 11.47 12.44
N ILE A 95 -2.77 11.80 11.93
CA ILE A 95 -3.22 11.42 10.58
C ILE A 95 -2.37 12.09 9.49
N VAL A 96 -1.95 13.35 9.71
CA VAL A 96 -1.16 14.10 8.73
C VAL A 96 0.22 13.45 8.60
N ALA A 97 0.86 13.12 9.73
CA ALA A 97 2.15 12.42 9.71
C ALA A 97 2.03 11.01 9.10
N ASN A 98 0.93 10.29 9.36
CA ASN A 98 0.65 8.98 8.74
C ASN A 98 0.52 9.07 7.21
N ARG A 99 -0.18 10.10 6.71
CA ARG A 99 -0.29 10.37 5.27
C ARG A 99 1.07 10.66 4.65
N VAL A 100 1.84 11.54 5.27
CA VAL A 100 3.18 11.90 4.79
C VAL A 100 4.09 10.67 4.77
N ALA A 101 4.03 9.82 5.80
CA ALA A 101 4.79 8.57 5.83
C ALA A 101 4.39 7.62 4.69
N TYR A 102 3.09 7.46 4.42
CA TYR A 102 2.61 6.68 3.28
C TYR A 102 3.11 7.22 1.93
N GLN A 103 3.01 8.54 1.72
CA GLN A 103 3.47 9.18 0.48
C GLN A 103 4.99 9.00 0.28
N ARG A 104 5.79 9.10 1.35
CA ARG A 104 7.23 8.83 1.29
C ARG A 104 7.54 7.41 0.88
N CYS A 105 6.82 6.42 1.42
CA CYS A 105 7.02 5.03 1.00
C CYS A 105 6.65 4.81 -0.48
N LEU A 106 5.62 5.50 -1.00
CA LEU A 106 5.34 5.47 -2.44
C LEU A 106 6.44 6.12 -3.27
N ASP A 107 7.01 7.23 -2.79
CA ASP A 107 8.15 7.90 -3.46
C ASP A 107 9.37 6.99 -3.53
N ASP A 108 9.68 6.26 -2.44
CA ASP A 108 10.77 5.29 -2.41
C ASP A 108 10.56 4.17 -3.43
N LEU A 109 9.32 3.65 -3.54
CA LEU A 109 8.97 2.65 -4.55
C LEU A 109 9.06 3.20 -5.98
N ILE A 110 8.64 4.44 -6.22
CA ILE A 110 8.74 5.08 -7.54
C ILE A 110 10.20 5.31 -7.92
N ALA A 111 11.05 5.66 -6.96
CA ALA A 111 12.47 5.92 -7.19
C ALA A 111 13.28 4.64 -7.41
N ASN A 112 12.89 3.53 -6.79
CA ASN A 112 13.73 2.33 -6.70
C ASN A 112 13.08 1.10 -7.35
N GLU A 113 13.50 0.78 -8.59
CA GLU A 113 12.92 -0.34 -9.34
C GLU A 113 13.15 -1.71 -8.69
N ALA A 114 14.25 -1.86 -7.93
CA ALA A 114 14.55 -3.08 -7.19
C ALA A 114 13.55 -3.35 -6.05
N SER A 115 12.83 -2.33 -5.59
CA SER A 115 11.83 -2.44 -4.53
C SER A 115 10.53 -3.09 -4.99
N PHE A 116 10.28 -3.20 -6.30
CA PHE A 116 9.15 -3.96 -6.85
C PHE A 116 9.35 -5.47 -6.71
N SER A 117 10.60 -5.94 -6.71
CA SER A 117 10.95 -7.36 -6.81
C SER A 117 11.22 -8.01 -5.46
N SER A 118 11.45 -7.21 -4.42
CA SER A 118 11.88 -7.66 -3.08
C SER A 118 10.70 -7.90 -2.12
N GLN A 119 9.47 -7.84 -2.61
CA GLN A 119 8.23 -7.98 -1.82
C GLN A 119 7.53 -9.32 -2.01
N LYS A 120 8.18 -10.32 -2.62
CA LYS A 120 7.67 -11.71 -2.53
C LYS A 120 7.58 -12.07 -1.04
N PRO A 121 6.40 -12.44 -0.52
CA PRO A 121 6.36 -13.08 0.78
C PRO A 121 7.24 -14.33 0.70
N ALA A 122 8.13 -14.49 1.67
CA ALA A 122 8.83 -15.75 1.88
C ALA A 122 7.81 -16.89 2.12
#